data_AF-A0A0Q2UCV6-F1
#
_entry.id   AF-A0A0Q2UCV6-F1
#
_cell.length_a   1.000
_cell.length_b   1.000
_cell.length_c   1.000
_cell.angle_alpha   90.00
_cell.angle_beta   90.00
_cell.angle_gamma   90.00
#
_symmetry.space_group_name_H-M   'P 1'
#
loop_
_entity.id
_entity.type
_entity.pdbx_description
1 polymer ?
#
loop_
_entity_poly.entity_id
_entity_poly.type
_entity_poly.pdbx_seq_one_letter_code
_entity_poly.pdbx_strand_id
1 'polypeptide(L)' 'MASSTDVRPKITLACEVCKHRNYITKKNRRNDPDRLELKKFCPNCGKHQGHRETR' A
#
# COMPACT_ATOMS: atom_id res chain seq x y z
N MET A 1 6.11 11.79 -23.03
CA MET A 1 6.09 10.56 -22.21
C MET A 1 4.70 10.43 -21.64
N ALA A 2 3.80 9.74 -22.34
CA ALA A 2 2.41 9.60 -21.91
C ALA A 2 2.38 8.78 -20.62
N SER A 3 2.19 9.44 -19.48
CA SER A 3 1.86 8.79 -18.23
C SER A 3 0.44 8.25 -18.40
N SER A 4 0.33 7.03 -18.92
CA SER A 4 -0.90 6.27 -18.81
C SER A 4 -1.24 6.21 -17.34
N THR A 5 -2.18 7.04 -16.90
CA THR A 5 -2.75 6.98 -15.57
C THR A 5 -3.50 5.66 -15.51
N ASP A 6 -2.78 4.57 -15.27
CA ASP A 6 -3.35 3.24 -15.10
C ASP A 6 -4.44 3.38 -14.06
N VAL A 7 -5.67 3.04 -14.43
CA VAL A 7 -6.85 3.18 -13.55
C VAL A 7 -6.65 2.33 -12.29
N ARG A 8 -5.91 1.23 -12.44
CA ARG A 8 -5.56 0.30 -11.36
C ARG A 8 -4.04 0.19 -11.18
N PRO A 9 -3.36 1.20 -10.60
CA PRO A 9 -1.93 1.11 -10.36
C PRO A 9 -1.60 0.03 -9.33
N LYS A 10 -0.42 -0.58 -9.47
CA LYS A 10 0.20 -1.36 -8.38
C LYS A 10 0.65 -0.38 -7.31
N ILE A 11 0.24 -0.61 -6.08
CA ILE A 11 0.61 0.15 -4.90
C ILE A 11 1.38 -0.74 -3.93
N THR A 12 2.29 -0.14 -3.16
CA THR A 12 3.05 -0.84 -2.14
C THR A 12 2.58 -0.38 -0.77
N LEU A 13 2.26 -1.31 0.12
CA LEU A 13 1.94 -1.00 1.50
C LEU A 13 3.19 -1.20 2.36
N ALA A 14 3.48 -0.23 3.21
CA ALA A 14 4.55 -0.31 4.20
C ALA A 14 3.97 -0.32 5.62
N CYS A 15 4.55 -1.16 6.48
CA CYS A 15 4.22 -1.15 7.90
C CYS A 15 4.61 0.20 8.53
N GLU A 16 3.74 0.79 9.35
CA GLU A 16 4.02 2.07 9.99
C GLU A 16 5.14 1.99 11.03
N VAL A 17 5.31 0.82 11.67
CA VAL A 17 6.27 0.64 12.76
C VAL A 17 7.68 0.36 12.24
N CYS A 18 7.85 -0.69 11.43
CA CYS A 18 9.16 -1.09 10.93
C CYS A 18 9.50 -0.51 9.56
N LYS A 19 8.59 0.25 8.93
CA LYS A 19 8.74 0.85 7.59
C LYS A 19 9.04 -0.15 6.47
N HIS A 20 8.86 -1.45 6.74
CA HIS A 20 9.12 -2.50 5.78
C HIS A 20 8.02 -2.52 4.72
N ARG A 21 8.42 -2.61 3.45
CA ARG A 21 7.54 -2.67 2.28
C ARG A 21 7.36 -4.13 1.89
N ASN A 22 6.26 -4.71 2.31
CA ASN A 22 6.02 -6.15 2.30
C ASN A 22 4.81 -6.57 1.45
N TYR A 23 3.93 -5.63 1.12
CA TYR A 23 2.72 -5.94 0.35
C TYR A 23 2.63 -5.12 -0.91
N ILE A 24 2.36 -5.77 -2.03
CA ILE A 24 2.04 -5.14 -3.31
C ILE A 24 0.60 -5.50 -3.64
N THR A 25 -0.25 -4.49 -3.79
CA THR A 25 -1.65 -4.68 -4.18
C THR A 25 -1.98 -3.76 -5.35
N LYS A 26 -3.18 -3.90 -5.92
CA LYS A 26 -3.69 -2.95 -6.93
C LYS A 26 -4.85 -2.20 -6.29
N LYS A 27 -4.85 -0.88 -6.36
CA LYS A 27 -6.02 -0.08 -5.97
C LYS A 27 -6.64 0.57 -7.18
N ASN A 28 -7.92 0.88 -7.15
CA ASN A 28 -8.53 1.71 -8.19
C ASN A 28 -8.44 3.17 -7.77
N ARG A 29 -7.58 3.94 -8.43
CA ARG A 29 -7.33 5.35 -8.05
C ARG A 29 -8.52 6.27 -8.29
N ARG A 30 -9.52 5.84 -9.07
CA ARG A 30 -10.76 6.60 -9.32
C ARG A 30 -11.77 6.47 -8.18
N ASN A 31 -11.86 5.30 -7.55
CA ASN A 31 -12.81 5.05 -6.47
C ASN A 31 -12.21 5.46 -5.13
N ASP A 32 -10.91 5.20 -4.93
CA ASP A 32 -10.21 5.44 -3.68
C ASP A 32 -9.00 6.36 -3.94
N PRO A 33 -9.24 7.69 -4.02
CA PRO A 33 -8.17 8.66 -4.26
C PRO A 33 -7.22 8.81 -3.06
N ASP A 34 -7.71 8.54 -1.85
CA ASP A 34 -6.95 8.65 -0.61
C ASP A 34 -5.89 7.54 -0.44
N ARG A 35 -4.98 7.74 0.52
CA ARG A 35 -3.98 6.73 0.88
C ARG A 35 -4.66 5.56 1.57
N LEU A 36 -4.40 4.36 1.08
CA LEU A 36 -4.95 3.15 1.68
C LEU A 36 -4.20 2.82 2.99
N GLU A 37 -4.96 2.59 4.06
CA GLU A 37 -4.45 2.10 5.34
C GLU A 37 -5.15 0.78 5.68
N LEU A 38 -4.37 -0.28 5.79
CA LEU A 38 -4.88 -1.63 6.05
C LEU A 38 -4.15 -2.27 7.22
N LYS A 39 -4.88 -2.91 8.12
CA LYS A 39 -4.28 -3.78 9.14
C LYS A 39 -3.86 -5.10 8.49
N LYS A 40 -2.56 -5.33 8.41
CA LYS A 40 -1.96 -6.56 7.86
C LYS A 40 -0.88 -7.10 8.80
N PHE A 41 -0.60 -8.39 8.68
CA PHE A 41 0.49 -9.02 9.44
C PHE A 41 1.84 -8.47 8.99
N CYS A 42 2.65 -7.96 9.91
CA CYS A 42 4.02 -7.63 9.59
C CYS A 42 4.93 -8.78 10.02
N PRO A 43 5.63 -9.49 9.11
CA PRO A 43 6.53 -10.58 9.46
C PRO A 43 7.72 -10.13 10.31
N ASN A 44 8.19 -8.90 10.11
CA ASN A 44 9.28 -8.34 10.92
C ASN A 44 8.84 -8.01 12.37
N CYS A 45 7.60 -7.57 12.56
CA CYS A 45 7.09 -7.25 13.90
C CYS A 45 6.39 -8.44 14.59
N GLY A 46 6.10 -9.53 13.85
CA GLY A 46 5.39 -10.71 14.34
C GLY A 46 3.93 -10.47 14.72
N LYS A 47 3.31 -9.36 14.31
CA LYS A 47 1.94 -8.98 14.70
C LYS A 47 1.20 -8.19 13.61
N HIS A 48 -0.12 -8.10 13.72
CA HIS A 48 -0.95 -7.28 12.83
C HIS A 48 -0.75 -5.80 13.14
N GLN A 49 -0.27 -5.05 12.16
CA GLN A 49 0.00 -3.61 12.27
C GLN A 49 -0.67 -2.85 11.14
N GLY A 50 -0.84 -1.54 11.34
CA GLY A 50 -1.22 -0.61 10.29
C GLY A 50 -0.17 -0.60 9.18
N HIS A 51 -0.60 -0.91 7.96
CA HIS A 51 0.20 -0.75 6.75
C HIS A 51 -0.40 0.36 5.91
N ARG A 52 0.42 1.36 5.61
CA ARG A 52 0.03 2.54 4.86
C ARG A 52 0.59 2.48 3.46
N GLU A 53 -0.18 2.97 2.50
CA GLU A 53 0.27 3.09 1.12
C GLU A 53 1.49 4.01 0.99
N THR A 54 2.51 3.49 0.32
CA THR A 54 3.74 4.20 -0.05
C THR A 54 3.90 4.19 -1.56
N ARG A 55 4.44 5.31 -2.07
CA ARG A 55 4.57 5.59 -3.50
C ARG A 55 5.60 4.71 -4.17
#